data_AF-A0A0S6YWZ7-F1
#
_entry.id   AF-A0A0S6YWZ7-F1
#
_cell.length_a   1.000
_cell.length_b   1.000
_cell.length_c   1.000
_cell.angle_alpha   90.00
_cell.angle_beta   90.00
_cell.angle_gamma   90.00
#
_symmetry.space_group_name_H-M   'P 1'
#
loop_
_entity.id
_entity.type
_entity.pdbx_description
1 polymer ?
#
loop_
_entity_poly.entity_id
_entity_poly.type
_entity_poly.pdbx_seq_one_letter_code
_entity_poly.pdbx_strand_id
1 'polypeptide(L)'
;MNPDAILHAGGQVQGVVDAKYKSLHPSASAPNGPQREDLYQIAAYLGRFTPAVGRMSWGILAYPLDPAQPSIPQAEQFSPWSLDGGRKIVFTSLPHVASDAVTKLRVLIAPVTAERDRWQAQA
;
A
#
# COMPACT_ATOMS: atom_id res chain seq x y z
N MET A 1 3.12 18.19 -0.58
CA MET A 1 3.48 16.94 -1.27
C MET A 1 2.21 16.16 -1.56
N ASN A 2 2.06 15.60 -2.75
CA ASN A 2 0.89 14.79 -3.15
C ASN A 2 1.35 13.36 -3.42
N PRO A 3 0.50 12.35 -3.15
CA PRO A 3 0.77 10.98 -3.58
C PRO A 3 0.73 10.86 -5.09
N ASP A 4 1.35 9.82 -5.63
CA ASP A 4 1.30 9.52 -7.06
C ASP A 4 -0.10 9.12 -7.53
N ALA A 5 -0.90 8.48 -6.67
CA ALA A 5 -2.28 8.16 -6.95
C ALA A 5 -3.19 8.27 -5.73
N ILE A 6 -4.43 8.69 -5.98
CA ILE A 6 -5.52 8.68 -5.00
C ILE A 6 -6.65 7.82 -5.56
N LEU A 7 -7.14 6.90 -4.76
CA LEU A 7 -8.19 5.97 -5.15
C LEU A 7 -9.50 6.42 -4.54
N HIS A 8 -10.51 6.59 -5.40
CA HIS A 8 -11.83 7.04 -5.02
C HIS A 8 -12.86 5.93 -5.21
N ALA A 9 -13.81 5.82 -4.28
CA ALA A 9 -15.04 5.06 -4.46
C ALA A 9 -16.22 5.84 -3.88
N GLY A 10 -17.31 5.94 -4.64
CA GLY A 10 -18.50 6.71 -4.22
C GLY A 10 -18.19 8.17 -3.88
N GLY A 11 -17.26 8.80 -4.60
CA GLY A 11 -16.85 10.20 -4.37
C GLY A 11 -15.96 10.43 -3.14
N GLN A 12 -15.60 9.38 -2.40
CA GLN A 12 -14.75 9.47 -1.21
C GLN A 12 -13.38 8.86 -1.48
N VAL A 13 -12.34 9.45 -0.89
CA VAL A 13 -10.99 8.85 -0.92
C VAL A 13 -11.01 7.56 -0.11
N GLN A 14 -10.55 6.47 -0.71
CA GLN A 14 -10.48 5.15 -0.10
C GLN A 14 -9.04 4.76 0.24
N GLY A 15 -8.10 5.20 -0.59
CA GLY A 15 -6.70 4.89 -0.39
C GLY A 15 -5.78 5.78 -1.18
N VAL A 16 -4.50 5.68 -0.86
CA VAL A 16 -3.41 6.41 -1.48
C VAL A 16 -2.37 5.44 -1.97
N VAL A 17 -1.76 5.72 -3.10
CA VAL A 17 -0.66 4.93 -3.67
C VAL A 17 0.51 5.86 -3.90
N ASP A 18 1.69 5.43 -3.48
CA ASP A 18 2.94 6.14 -3.69
C ASP A 18 3.98 5.15 -4.24
N ALA A 19 4.53 5.47 -5.41
CA ALA A 19 5.48 4.63 -6.11
C ALA A 19 6.91 5.04 -5.74
N LYS A 20 7.80 4.06 -5.72
CA LYS A 20 9.21 4.20 -5.34
C LYS A 20 10.10 3.71 -6.47
N TYR A 21 11.28 4.29 -6.62
CA TYR A 21 12.29 3.89 -7.59
C TYR A 21 13.48 3.17 -6.92
N LYS A 22 13.20 2.35 -5.90
CA LYS A 22 14.19 1.62 -5.09
C LYS A 22 13.68 0.22 -4.77
N SER A 23 14.58 -0.68 -4.39
CA SER A 23 14.21 -2.05 -4.02
C SER A 23 13.46 -2.10 -2.69
N LEU A 24 12.50 -3.02 -2.58
CA LEU A 24 11.83 -3.37 -1.33
C LEU A 24 12.61 -4.45 -0.56
N HIS A 25 13.64 -5.05 -1.15
CA HIS A 25 14.47 -6.03 -0.44
C HIS A 25 15.40 -5.34 0.57
N PRO A 26 15.71 -6.04 1.68
CA PRO A 26 16.77 -5.66 2.58
C PRO A 26 18.08 -5.32 1.86
N SER A 27 18.70 -4.22 2.25
CA SER A 27 20.02 -3.79 1.79
C SER A 27 20.82 -3.20 2.95
N ALA A 28 22.12 -2.97 2.76
CA ALA A 28 22.96 -2.34 3.78
C ALA A 28 22.44 -0.98 4.24
N SER A 29 21.85 -0.18 3.34
CA SER A 29 21.25 1.12 3.63
C SER A 29 19.80 1.05 4.08
N ALA A 30 19.13 -0.09 3.90
CA ALA A 30 17.74 -0.31 4.31
C ALA A 30 17.55 -1.76 4.78
N PRO A 31 17.96 -2.09 6.01
CA PRO A 31 17.99 -3.49 6.49
C PRO A 31 16.63 -4.19 6.52
N ASN A 32 15.54 -3.43 6.55
CA ASN A 32 14.18 -3.97 6.55
C ASN A 32 13.50 -3.89 5.17
N GLY A 33 14.15 -3.31 4.16
CA GLY A 33 13.56 -3.02 2.85
C GLY A 33 13.03 -1.59 2.73
N PRO A 34 11.82 -1.29 3.26
CA PRO A 34 11.28 0.07 3.26
C PRO A 34 12.21 1.06 3.98
N GLN A 35 12.32 2.27 3.43
CA GLN A 35 13.03 3.35 4.11
C GLN A 35 12.08 4.15 4.99
N ARG A 36 12.61 4.71 6.07
CA ARG A 36 11.84 5.46 7.07
C ARG A 36 11.07 6.64 6.44
N GLU A 37 11.67 7.27 5.44
CA GLU A 37 11.10 8.42 4.72
C GLU A 37 9.82 8.04 3.97
N ASP A 38 9.75 6.81 3.42
CA ASP A 38 8.54 6.30 2.76
C ASP A 38 7.40 6.11 3.76
N LEU A 39 7.73 5.64 4.96
CA LEU A 39 6.77 5.43 6.04
C LEU A 39 6.20 6.77 6.54
N TYR A 40 7.05 7.79 6.69
CA TYR A 40 6.58 9.12 7.05
C TYR A 40 5.71 9.74 5.96
N GLN A 41 6.10 9.58 4.69
CA GLN A 41 5.33 10.09 3.56
C GLN A 41 3.94 9.45 3.48
N ILE A 42 3.84 8.12 3.57
CA ILE A 42 2.55 7.42 3.51
C ILE A 42 1.69 7.71 4.75
N ALA A 43 2.28 7.84 5.94
CA ALA A 43 1.56 8.21 7.16
C ALA A 43 0.97 9.62 7.06
N ALA A 44 1.70 10.58 6.47
CA ALA A 44 1.22 11.93 6.23
C ALA A 44 0.05 11.94 5.22
N TYR A 45 0.13 11.15 4.15
CA TYR A 45 -0.97 11.00 3.20
C TYR A 45 -2.20 10.39 3.84
N LEU A 46 -2.04 9.30 4.58
CA LEU A 46 -3.17 8.69 5.28
C LEU A 46 -3.78 9.70 6.26
N GLY A 47 -2.98 10.45 7.02
CA GLY A 47 -3.49 11.53 7.89
C GLY A 47 -4.29 12.61 7.16
N ARG A 48 -3.89 12.98 5.93
CA ARG A 48 -4.57 14.00 5.11
C ARG A 48 -5.84 13.49 4.43
N PHE A 49 -5.87 12.21 4.05
CA PHE A 49 -6.90 11.64 3.18
C PHE A 49 -7.79 10.59 3.86
N THR A 50 -7.71 10.44 5.19
CA THR A 50 -8.59 9.53 5.97
C THR A 50 -10.05 10.00 5.86
N PRO A 51 -11.01 9.10 5.54
CA PRO A 51 -12.44 9.42 5.58
C PRO A 51 -12.92 9.77 7.00
N ALA A 52 -14.09 10.41 7.11
CA ALA A 52 -14.78 10.64 8.37
C ALA A 52 -14.98 9.33 9.17
N VAL A 53 -15.01 9.45 10.50
CA VAL A 53 -15.01 8.40 11.53
C VAL A 53 -15.75 7.12 11.10
N GLY A 54 -15.07 5.97 11.27
CA GLY A 54 -15.65 4.64 11.09
C GLY A 54 -15.27 3.89 9.81
N ARG A 55 -14.38 4.45 8.96
CA ARG A 55 -13.92 3.79 7.73
C ARG A 55 -12.41 3.56 7.74
N MET A 56 -11.99 2.34 7.40
CA MET A 56 -10.58 2.03 7.21
C MET A 56 -10.02 2.76 5.99
N SER A 57 -8.83 3.35 6.14
CA SER A 57 -8.04 3.92 5.06
C SER A 57 -6.76 3.12 4.86
N TRP A 58 -6.40 2.92 3.60
CA TRP A 58 -5.27 2.09 3.20
C TRP A 58 -4.29 2.85 2.32
N GLY A 59 -3.01 2.61 2.54
CA GLY A 59 -1.92 3.12 1.73
C GLY A 59 -1.22 1.97 1.02
N ILE A 60 -0.84 2.16 -0.24
CA ILE A 60 0.07 1.24 -0.95
C ILE A 60 1.39 1.96 -1.18
N LEU A 61 2.48 1.32 -0.75
CA LEU A 61 3.82 1.66 -1.19
C LEU A 61 4.24 0.66 -2.27
N ALA A 62 4.33 1.14 -3.51
CA ALA A 62 4.63 0.32 -4.67
C ALA A 62 6.11 0.48 -5.07
N TYR A 63 6.85 -0.61 -5.10
CA TYR A 63 8.27 -0.66 -5.47
C TYR A 63 8.42 -1.44 -6.79
N PRO A 64 9.47 -1.23 -7.59
CA PRO A 64 9.76 -2.10 -8.72
C PRO A 64 10.16 -3.50 -8.23
N LEU A 65 9.66 -4.54 -8.90
CA LEU A 65 10.19 -5.89 -8.78
C LEU A 65 11.61 -5.93 -9.36
N ASP A 66 12.57 -6.46 -8.61
CA ASP A 66 13.91 -6.72 -9.10
C ASP A 66 13.96 -8.11 -9.77
N PRO A 67 14.17 -8.22 -11.10
CA PRO A 67 14.28 -9.51 -11.78
C PRO A 67 15.45 -10.37 -11.29
N ALA A 68 16.50 -9.76 -10.74
CA ALA A 68 17.64 -10.48 -10.17
C ALA A 68 17.35 -11.07 -8.78
N GLN A 69 16.27 -10.62 -8.13
CA GLN A 69 15.85 -11.08 -6.81
C GLN A 69 14.34 -11.38 -6.82
N PRO A 70 13.91 -12.51 -7.40
CA PRO A 70 12.50 -12.81 -7.65
C PRO A 70 11.73 -13.27 -6.40
N SER A 71 12.37 -13.36 -5.24
CA SER A 71 11.70 -13.73 -3.99
C SER A 71 10.78 -12.60 -3.51
N ILE A 72 9.78 -12.95 -2.69
CA ILE A 72 8.89 -11.94 -2.11
C ILE A 72 9.65 -11.22 -0.98
N PRO A 73 9.79 -9.88 -0.99
CA PRO A 73 10.38 -9.15 0.11
C PRO A 73 9.59 -9.35 1.41
N GLN A 74 10.30 -9.36 2.54
CA GLN A 74 9.69 -9.58 3.85
C GLN A 74 8.56 -8.58 4.17
N ALA A 75 8.75 -7.30 3.83
CA ALA A 75 7.73 -6.26 4.05
C ALA A 75 6.44 -6.53 3.25
N GLU A 76 6.57 -7.05 2.03
CA GLU A 76 5.43 -7.47 1.20
C GLU A 76 4.79 -8.75 1.74
N GLN A 77 5.60 -9.74 2.15
CA GLN A 77 5.11 -11.02 2.70
C GLN A 77 4.21 -10.83 3.93
N PHE A 78 4.55 -9.87 4.80
CA PHE A 78 3.80 -9.58 6.02
C PHE A 78 2.83 -8.40 5.88
N SER A 79 2.46 -8.02 4.66
CA SER A 79 1.41 -7.04 4.41
C SER A 79 0.00 -7.63 4.64
N PRO A 80 -0.99 -6.83 5.11
CA PRO A 80 -0.90 -5.41 5.45
C PRO A 80 -0.33 -5.14 6.85
N TRP A 81 0.42 -4.04 6.97
CA TRP A 81 0.92 -3.51 8.24
C TRP A 81 -0.14 -2.58 8.85
N SER A 82 -0.25 -2.59 10.17
CA SER A 82 -1.21 -1.75 10.89
C SER A 82 -0.52 -0.53 11.49
N LEU A 83 -1.15 0.62 11.32
CA LEU A 83 -0.81 1.88 11.99
C LEU A 83 -1.90 2.22 13.01
N ASP A 84 -1.60 3.19 13.88
CA ASP A 84 -2.58 3.75 14.82
C ASP A 84 -3.84 4.25 14.10
N GLY A 85 -4.98 4.13 14.76
CA GLY A 85 -6.28 4.58 14.22
C GLY A 85 -6.85 3.66 13.14
N GLY A 86 -6.42 2.39 13.08
CA GLY A 86 -6.97 1.40 12.14
C GLY A 86 -6.51 1.57 10.69
N ARG A 87 -5.53 2.44 10.44
CA ARG A 87 -4.92 2.66 9.13
C ARG A 87 -4.07 1.45 8.72
N LYS A 88 -4.11 1.09 7.46
CA LYS A 88 -3.34 -0.04 6.90
C LYS A 88 -2.35 0.42 5.85
N ILE A 89 -1.18 -0.20 5.80
CA ILE A 89 -0.22 -0.02 4.70
C ILE A 89 0.04 -1.38 4.06
N VAL A 90 0.03 -1.44 2.74
CA VAL A 90 0.45 -2.58 1.94
C VAL A 90 1.75 -2.22 1.24
N PHE A 91 2.76 -3.07 1.38
CA PHE A 91 3.99 -3.00 0.60
C PHE A 91 3.88 -3.99 -0.55
N THR A 92 4.24 -3.59 -1.76
CA THR A 92 4.29 -4.51 -2.89
C THR A 92 5.36 -4.15 -3.91
N SER A 93 5.95 -5.17 -4.52
CA SER A 93 6.87 -5.06 -5.65
C SER A 93 6.12 -5.35 -6.95
N LEU A 94 5.98 -4.36 -7.83
CA LEU A 94 5.24 -4.51 -9.09
C LEU A 94 6.16 -4.97 -10.23
N PRO A 95 5.76 -6.00 -11.00
CA PRO A 95 6.44 -6.36 -12.23
C PRO A 95 6.52 -5.19 -13.22
N HIS A 96 7.57 -5.16 -14.04
CA HIS A 96 7.71 -4.15 -15.10
C HIS A 96 6.71 -4.34 -16.26
N VAL A 97 6.19 -5.55 -16.43
CA VAL A 97 5.15 -5.84 -17.41
C VAL A 97 3.81 -5.31 -16.88
N ALA A 98 3.21 -4.36 -17.59
CA ALA A 98 2.01 -3.65 -17.13
C ALA A 98 0.82 -4.59 -16.86
N SER A 99 0.59 -5.62 -17.69
CA SER A 99 -0.49 -6.60 -17.47
C SER A 99 -0.34 -7.35 -16.14
N ASP A 100 0.89 -7.67 -15.78
CA ASP A 100 1.21 -8.46 -14.60
C ASP A 100 1.12 -7.58 -13.34
N ALA A 101 1.58 -6.33 -13.44
CA ALA A 101 1.38 -5.32 -12.41
C ALA A 101 -0.11 -5.06 -12.14
N VAL A 102 -0.92 -4.90 -13.19
CA VAL A 102 -2.38 -4.73 -13.06
C VAL A 102 -3.01 -5.96 -12.42
N THR A 103 -2.63 -7.16 -12.86
CA THR A 103 -3.14 -8.42 -12.29
C THR A 103 -2.81 -8.51 -10.81
N LYS A 104 -1.56 -8.24 -10.42
CA LYS A 104 -1.10 -8.24 -9.04
C LYS A 104 -1.84 -7.21 -8.18
N LEU A 105 -1.99 -5.98 -8.67
CA LEU A 105 -2.72 -4.92 -7.97
C LEU A 105 -4.19 -5.28 -7.73
N ARG A 106 -4.87 -5.88 -8.73
CA ARG A 106 -6.25 -6.34 -8.56
C ARG A 106 -6.38 -7.38 -7.45
N VAL A 107 -5.46 -8.34 -7.39
CA VAL A 107 -5.42 -9.36 -6.33
C VAL A 107 -5.17 -8.73 -4.96
N LEU A 108 -4.25 -7.76 -4.86
CA LEU A 108 -3.93 -7.08 -3.61
C LEU A 108 -5.08 -6.20 -3.09
N ILE A 109 -5.80 -5.52 -3.98
CA ILE A 109 -6.86 -4.58 -3.59
C ILE A 109 -8.19 -5.32 -3.31
N ALA A 110 -8.46 -6.46 -3.95
CA ALA A 110 -9.72 -7.18 -3.79
C ALA A 110 -10.09 -7.50 -2.31
N PRO A 111 -9.18 -8.05 -1.48
CA PRO A 111 -9.43 -8.26 -0.05
C PRO A 111 -9.66 -6.96 0.72
N VAL A 112 -8.94 -5.89 0.36
CA VAL A 112 -9.04 -4.58 1.00
C VAL A 112 -10.43 -3.96 0.77
N THR A 113 -10.99 -4.16 -0.43
CA THR A 113 -12.40 -3.82 -0.72
C THR A 113 -13.39 -4.76 -0.01
N ALA A 114 -13.10 -6.05 0.12
CA ALA A 114 -14.04 -7.03 0.70
C ALA A 114 -14.13 -6.96 2.23
N GLU A 115 -13.03 -6.69 2.95
CA GLU A 115 -13.05 -6.45 4.39
C GLU A 115 -13.97 -5.26 4.73
N ARG A 116 -13.96 -4.21 3.90
CA ARG A 116 -14.84 -3.05 4.05
C ARG A 116 -16.32 -3.44 3.98
N ASP A 117 -16.70 -4.27 3.01
CA ASP A 117 -18.11 -4.64 2.81
C ASP A 117 -18.66 -5.48 3.98
N ARG A 118 -17.82 -6.29 4.63
CA ARG A 118 -18.19 -7.06 5.83
C ARG A 118 -18.49 -6.19 7.05
N TRP A 119 -17.75 -5.09 7.22
CA TRP A 119 -17.95 -4.17 8.34
C TRP A 119 -19.10 -3.19 8.11
N GLN A 120 -19.39 -2.80 6.87
CA GLN A 120 -20.60 -2.02 6.55
C GLN A 120 -21.89 -2.81 6.78
N ALA A 121 -21.86 -4.14 6.69
CA ALA A 121 -23.02 -4.99 6.95
C ALA A 121 -23.29 -5.24 8.45
N GLN A 122 -22.39 -4.79 9.34
CA GLN A 122 -22.45 -5.03 10.79
C GLN A 122 -22.70 -3.76 11.63
N ALA A 123 -22.87 -2.60 10.98
CA ALA A 123 -23.19 -1.31 11.60
C ALA A 123 -24.60 -0.87 11.21
#